data_AF-A0A6J4NA21-F1
#
_entry.id   AF-A0A6J4NA21-F1
#
_cell.length_a   1.000
_cell.length_b   1.000
_cell.length_c   1.000
_cell.angle_alpha   90.00
_cell.angle_beta   90.00
_cell.angle_gamma   90.00
#
_symmetry.space_group_name_H-M   'P 1'
#
loop_
_entity.id
_entity.type
_entity.pdbx_description
1 polymer ?
#
loop_
_entity_poly.entity_id
_entity_poly.type
_entity_poly.pdbx_seq_one_letter_code
_entity_poly.pdbx_strand_id
1 'polypeptide(L)'
;MNYEDVRNLKDGDFKRLCGVTKKTFAAMCQVVFKHKQLNSRGRKSNLSIENQVLLTLSFWRQYRTLFHLGRDWNLHESNVSRLVRRTEDILIGSGEFALPGKKRLLESDSLKYTIVDVTESLIERPKKNRSAFTAARKSGTL
;
A
#
# COMPACT_ATOMS: atom_id res chain seq x y z
N MET A 1 4.98 -12.14 -7.40
CA MET A 1 6.28 -11.44 -7.36
C MET A 1 6.62 -11.24 -5.91
N ASN A 2 7.67 -11.88 -5.40
CA ASN A 2 8.15 -11.69 -4.04
C ASN A 2 9.49 -10.93 -4.04
N TYR A 3 9.96 -10.51 -2.86
CA TYR A 3 11.23 -9.78 -2.74
C TYR A 3 12.45 -10.63 -3.11
N GLU A 4 12.43 -11.93 -2.82
CA GLU A 4 13.53 -12.85 -3.13
C GLU A 4 13.76 -13.00 -4.64
N ASP A 5 12.70 -12.89 -5.45
CA ASP A 5 12.77 -12.93 -6.91
C ASP A 5 13.43 -11.65 -7.47
N VAL A 6 13.22 -10.50 -6.82
CA VAL A 6 13.58 -9.17 -7.36
C VAL A 6 14.84 -8.57 -6.73
N ARG A 7 15.29 -9.06 -5.57
CA ARG A 7 16.46 -8.52 -4.83
C ARG A 7 17.74 -8.55 -5.66
N ASN A 8 17.89 -9.52 -6.55
CA ASN A 8 19.09 -9.73 -7.36
C ASN A 8 19.08 -8.96 -8.70
N LEU A 9 17.97 -8.29 -9.05
CA LEU A 9 17.88 -7.49 -10.28
C LEU A 9 18.88 -6.33 -10.27
N LYS A 10 19.30 -5.84 -11.43
CA LYS A 10 20.06 -4.59 -11.51
C LYS A 10 19.16 -3.42 -11.10
N ASP A 11 19.74 -2.31 -10.61
CA ASP A 11 18.94 -1.17 -10.12
C ASP A 11 17.99 -0.61 -11.20
N GLY A 12 18.44 -0.57 -12.46
CA GLY A 12 17.60 -0.16 -13.59
C GLY A 12 16.38 -1.06 -13.80
N ASP A 13 16.57 -2.38 -13.77
CA ASP A 13 15.49 -3.36 -13.91
C ASP A 13 14.54 -3.32 -12.70
N PHE A 14 15.10 -3.19 -11.50
CA PHE A 14 14.33 -3.04 -10.27
C PHE A 14 13.45 -1.79 -10.32
N LYS A 15 14.01 -0.65 -10.75
CA LYS A 15 13.25 0.60 -10.94
C LYS A 15 12.20 0.45 -12.03
N ARG A 16 12.53 -0.22 -13.14
CA ARG A 16 11.58 -0.52 -14.22
C ARG A 16 10.44 -1.45 -13.76
N LEU A 17 10.63 -2.25 -12.72
CA LEU A 17 9.62 -3.16 -12.18
C LEU A 17 8.78 -2.54 -11.06
N CYS A 18 9.43 -1.88 -10.09
CA CYS A 18 8.79 -1.38 -8.86
C CYS A 18 8.45 0.11 -8.93
N GLY A 19 9.01 0.85 -9.88
CA GLY A 19 8.87 2.30 -10.01
C GLY A 19 9.93 3.11 -9.25
N VAL A 20 10.61 2.52 -8.26
CA VAL A 20 11.59 3.20 -7.41
C VAL A 20 12.97 2.54 -7.50
N THR A 21 14.04 3.31 -7.23
CA THR A 21 15.39 2.74 -7.12
C THR A 21 15.52 1.82 -5.90
N LYS A 22 16.49 0.91 -5.90
CA LYS A 22 16.79 0.07 -4.72
C LYS A 22 17.11 0.91 -3.50
N LYS A 23 17.81 2.03 -3.68
CA LYS A 23 18.14 2.98 -2.59
C LYS A 23 16.86 3.53 -1.95
N THR A 24 15.93 4.02 -2.76
CA THR A 24 14.64 4.54 -2.28
C THR A 24 13.81 3.44 -1.62
N PHE A 25 13.75 2.24 -2.23
CA PHE A 25 13.04 1.09 -1.66
C PHE A 25 13.59 0.70 -0.28
N ALA A 26 14.91 0.67 -0.12
CA ALA A 26 15.55 0.38 1.17
C ALA A 26 15.19 1.44 2.23
N ALA A 27 15.16 2.73 1.86
CA ALA A 27 14.72 3.80 2.76
C ALA A 27 13.25 3.61 3.19
N MET A 28 12.35 3.28 2.26
CA MET A 28 10.94 2.99 2.57
C MET A 28 10.82 1.80 3.55
N CYS A 29 11.59 0.73 3.34
CA CYS A 29 11.62 -0.41 4.25
C CYS A 29 12.11 -0.02 5.66
N GLN A 30 13.13 0.84 5.75
CA GLN A 30 13.62 1.34 7.05
C GLN A 30 12.57 2.16 7.80
N VAL A 31 11.83 3.02 7.10
CA VAL A 31 10.72 3.80 7.69
C VAL A 31 9.65 2.85 8.26
N VAL A 32 9.22 1.86 7.48
CA VAL A 32 8.23 0.86 7.94
C VAL A 32 8.76 0.03 9.10
N PHE A 33 10.03 -0.35 9.08
CA PHE A 33 10.67 -1.09 10.16
C PHE A 33 10.70 -0.28 11.47
N LYS A 34 11.16 0.97 11.43
CA LYS A 34 11.19 1.86 12.60
C LYS A 34 9.79 2.05 13.18
N HIS A 35 8.79 2.31 12.34
CA HIS A 35 7.42 2.46 12.80
C HIS A 35 6.89 1.21 13.51
N LYS A 36 7.18 0.01 13.00
CA LYS A 36 6.76 -1.26 13.61
C LYS A 36 7.50 -1.61 14.89
N GLN A 37 8.76 -1.20 15.03
CA GLN A 37 9.47 -1.35 16.31
C GLN A 37 8.83 -0.51 17.41
N LEU A 38 8.48 0.74 17.11
CA LEU A 38 7.79 1.63 18.05
C LEU A 38 6.36 1.20 18.33
N ASN A 39 5.69 0.60 17.33
CA ASN A 39 4.28 0.18 17.40
C ASN A 39 4.14 -1.35 17.30
N SER A 40 4.74 -2.06 18.25
CA SER A 40 4.75 -3.53 18.29
C SER A 40 3.41 -4.15 18.73
N ARG A 41 2.40 -3.34 19.06
CA ARG A 41 1.08 -3.81 19.50
C ARG A 41 0.26 -4.35 18.33
N GLY A 42 -0.35 -5.52 18.55
CA GLY A 42 -1.29 -6.16 17.63
C GLY A 42 -0.71 -7.35 16.86
N ARG A 43 -1.49 -7.85 15.90
CA ARG A 43 -1.11 -9.04 15.11
C ARG A 43 -0.01 -8.70 14.10
N LYS A 44 1.09 -9.44 14.17
CA LYS A 44 2.17 -9.38 13.18
C LYS A 44 1.68 -9.84 11.81
N SER A 45 2.14 -9.19 10.75
CA SER A 45 1.90 -9.64 9.38
C SER A 45 2.71 -10.91 9.10
N ASN A 46 2.17 -11.80 8.26
CA ASN A 46 2.90 -12.97 7.77
C ASN A 46 3.94 -12.61 6.68
N LEU A 47 3.83 -11.41 6.09
CA LEU A 47 4.78 -10.92 5.08
C LEU A 47 5.97 -10.21 5.73
N SER A 48 7.16 -10.36 5.13
CA SER A 48 8.33 -9.53 5.46
C SER A 48 8.06 -8.04 5.15
N ILE A 49 8.89 -7.14 5.68
CA ILE A 49 8.70 -5.70 5.47
C ILE A 49 8.91 -5.32 4.00
N GLU A 50 9.91 -5.91 3.37
CA GLU A 50 10.24 -5.74 1.96
C GLU A 50 9.06 -6.17 1.09
N ASN A 51 8.48 -7.33 1.38
CA ASN A 51 7.29 -7.83 0.68
C ASN A 51 6.06 -6.94 0.89
N GLN A 52 5.92 -6.30 2.05
CA GLN A 52 4.83 -5.36 2.30
C GLN A 52 4.98 -4.10 1.46
N VAL A 53 6.17 -3.51 1.44
CA VAL A 53 6.47 -2.33 0.62
C VAL A 53 6.34 -2.68 -0.87
N LEU A 54 6.81 -3.85 -1.28
CA LEU A 54 6.73 -4.33 -2.66
C LEU A 54 5.27 -4.57 -3.10
N LEU A 55 4.43 -5.12 -2.23
CA LEU A 55 2.99 -5.28 -2.49
C LEU A 55 2.32 -3.92 -2.72
N THR A 56 2.60 -2.95 -1.84
CA THR A 56 2.06 -1.58 -1.96
C THR A 56 2.51 -0.91 -3.26
N LEU A 57 3.80 -0.98 -3.59
CA LEU A 57 4.32 -0.44 -4.86
C LEU A 57 3.70 -1.13 -6.08
N SER A 58 3.49 -2.46 -6.01
CA SER A 58 2.86 -3.21 -7.10
C SER A 58 1.43 -2.76 -7.34
N PHE A 59 0.68 -2.53 -6.26
CA PHE A 59 -0.68 -2.02 -6.31
C PHE A 59 -0.74 -0.64 -6.96
N TRP A 60 0.06 0.32 -6.48
CA TRP A 60 0.11 1.67 -7.05
C TRP A 60 0.58 1.72 -8.51
N ARG A 61 1.51 0.84 -8.88
CA ARG A 61 2.12 0.86 -10.22
C ARG A 61 1.30 0.11 -11.27
N GLN A 62 0.65 -0.98 -10.89
CA GLN A 62 0.00 -1.90 -11.82
C GLN A 62 -1.51 -1.78 -11.79
N TYR A 63 -2.08 -1.04 -10.84
CA TYR A 63 -3.54 -0.87 -10.65
C TYR A 63 -4.31 -2.19 -10.68
N ARG A 64 -3.67 -3.29 -10.23
CA ARG A 64 -4.32 -4.60 -10.14
C ARG A 64 -5.39 -4.56 -9.06
N THR A 65 -6.50 -5.27 -9.28
CA THR A 65 -7.53 -5.41 -8.25
C THR A 65 -6.95 -6.10 -7.02
N LEU A 66 -7.48 -5.74 -5.84
CA LEU A 66 -7.06 -6.34 -4.58
C LEU A 66 -7.26 -7.87 -4.57
N PHE A 67 -8.27 -8.37 -5.29
CA PHE A 67 -8.48 -9.80 -5.50
C PHE A 67 -7.33 -10.47 -6.25
N HIS A 68 -6.85 -9.89 -7.36
CA HIS A 68 -5.70 -10.42 -8.09
C HIS A 68 -4.43 -10.42 -7.23
N LEU A 69 -4.18 -9.32 -6.51
CA LEU A 69 -3.06 -9.24 -5.58
C LEU A 69 -3.18 -10.25 -4.43
N GLY A 70 -4.39 -10.45 -3.91
CA GLY A 70 -4.66 -11.47 -2.91
C GLY A 70 -4.30 -12.86 -3.40
N ARG A 71 -4.66 -13.18 -4.66
CA ARG A 71 -4.31 -14.46 -5.28
C ARG A 71 -2.80 -14.62 -5.48
N ASP A 72 -2.12 -13.61 -6.02
CA ASP A 72 -0.68 -13.63 -6.29
C ASP A 72 0.17 -13.79 -5.01
N TRP A 73 -0.31 -13.22 -3.90
CA TRP A 73 0.41 -13.18 -2.62
C TRP A 73 -0.13 -14.16 -1.57
N ASN A 74 -1.10 -15.00 -1.95
CA ASN A 74 -1.80 -15.92 -1.06
C ASN A 74 -2.36 -15.23 0.21
N LEU A 75 -3.00 -14.09 0.01
CA LEU A 75 -3.67 -13.28 1.03
C LEU A 75 -5.14 -13.10 0.69
N HIS A 76 -5.97 -12.97 1.73
CA HIS A 76 -7.34 -12.51 1.52
C HIS A 76 -7.35 -11.05 1.04
N GLU A 77 -8.28 -10.68 0.16
CA GLU A 77 -8.41 -9.34 -0.41
C GLU A 77 -8.42 -8.23 0.66
N SER A 78 -9.18 -8.45 1.74
CA SER A 78 -9.24 -7.50 2.86
C SER A 78 -7.91 -7.37 3.61
N ASN A 79 -7.03 -8.37 3.59
CA ASN A 79 -5.69 -8.26 4.15
C ASN A 79 -4.79 -7.41 3.26
N VAL A 80 -4.86 -7.57 1.94
CA VAL A 80 -4.13 -6.72 0.97
C VAL A 80 -4.53 -5.27 1.16
N SER A 81 -5.84 -4.97 1.18
CA SER A 81 -6.36 -3.62 1.39
C SER A 81 -5.80 -2.96 2.67
N ARG A 82 -5.87 -3.67 3.80
CA ARG A 82 -5.35 -3.17 5.08
C ARG A 82 -3.83 -2.98 5.05
N LEU A 83 -3.12 -3.83 4.31
CA LEU A 83 -1.67 -3.78 4.26
C LEU A 83 -1.19 -2.62 3.42
N VAL A 84 -1.81 -2.40 2.25
CA VAL A 84 -1.55 -1.25 1.38
C VAL A 84 -1.77 0.04 2.17
N ARG A 85 -2.97 0.23 2.73
CA ARG A 85 -3.33 1.44 3.51
C ARG A 85 -2.38 1.68 4.67
N ARG A 86 -2.05 0.63 5.45
CA ARG A 86 -1.13 0.78 6.58
C ARG A 86 0.27 1.19 6.13
N THR A 87 0.80 0.57 5.08
CA THR A 87 2.12 0.92 4.55
C THR A 87 2.12 2.35 4.03
N GLU A 88 1.06 2.75 3.31
CA GLU A 88 0.84 4.11 2.84
C GLU A 88 0.84 5.13 3.98
N ASP A 89 0.00 4.92 5.00
CA ASP A 89 -0.10 5.81 6.17
C ASP A 89 1.26 6.01 6.86
N ILE A 90 2.04 4.93 6.99
CA ILE A 90 3.38 4.98 7.59
C ILE A 90 4.34 5.81 6.74
N LEU A 91 4.32 5.63 5.42
CA LEU A 91 5.22 6.35 4.51
C LEU A 91 4.85 7.83 4.43
N ILE A 92 3.56 8.15 4.33
CA ILE A 92 3.07 9.54 4.36
C ILE A 92 3.40 10.19 5.70
N GLY A 93 3.11 9.51 6.81
CA GLY A 93 3.38 10.00 8.16
C GLY A 93 4.85 10.25 8.46
N SER A 94 5.77 9.63 7.72
CA SER A 94 7.22 9.87 7.86
C SER A 94 7.66 11.22 7.30
N GLY A 95 6.95 11.78 6.31
CA GLY A 95 7.34 12.99 5.59
C GLY A 95 8.60 12.88 4.72
N GLU A 96 9.37 11.79 4.79
CA GLU A 96 10.65 11.63 4.08
C GLU A 96 10.50 11.60 2.55
N PHE A 97 9.33 11.19 2.07
CA PHE A 97 9.02 11.06 0.64
C PHE A 97 8.12 12.18 0.11
N ALA A 98 7.87 13.21 0.92
CA ALA A 98 7.07 14.36 0.50
C ALA A 98 7.82 15.16 -0.57
N LEU A 99 7.08 15.58 -1.61
CA LEU A 99 7.63 16.51 -2.59
C LEU A 99 7.91 17.86 -1.92
N PRO A 100 8.98 18.57 -2.32
CA PRO A 100 9.19 19.93 -1.87
C PRO A 100 8.07 20.83 -2.36
N GLY A 101 7.84 21.94 -1.65
CA GLY A 101 6.77 22.88 -1.97
C GLY A 101 6.84 23.42 -3.40
N LYS A 102 5.68 23.82 -3.95
CA LYS A 102 5.48 24.25 -5.35
C LYS A 102 6.52 25.24 -5.87
N LYS A 103 6.95 26.20 -5.05
CA LYS A 103 7.98 27.20 -5.45
C LYS A 103 9.33 26.53 -5.75
N ARG A 104 9.77 25.63 -4.88
CA ARG A 104 11.05 24.93 -5.02
C ARG A 104 11.06 23.98 -6.21
N LEU A 105 9.90 23.41 -6.57
CA LEU A 105 9.73 22.59 -7.77
C LEU A 105 9.89 23.39 -9.07
N LEU A 106 9.50 24.67 -9.08
CA LEU A 106 9.59 25.55 -10.26
C LEU A 106 11.01 26.11 -10.45
N GLU A 107 11.79 26.22 -9.37
CA GLU A 107 13.14 26.79 -9.38
C GLU A 107 14.22 25.79 -9.83
N SER A 108 13.90 24.50 -9.93
CA SER A 108 14.89 23.44 -10.11
C SER A 108 14.65 22.63 -11.39
N ASP A 109 15.21 23.12 -12.50
CA ASP A 109 15.20 22.44 -13.80
C ASP A 109 15.87 21.04 -13.79
N SER A 110 16.65 20.70 -12.77
CA SER A 110 17.46 19.47 -12.72
C SER A 110 16.92 18.35 -11.81
N LEU A 111 15.78 18.54 -11.14
CA LEU A 111 15.30 17.57 -10.15
C LEU A 111 14.52 16.42 -10.79
N LYS A 112 15.12 15.22 -10.79
CA LYS A 112 14.47 13.98 -11.24
C LYS A 112 13.59 13.40 -10.13
N TYR A 113 12.30 13.71 -10.17
CA TYR A 113 11.30 13.06 -9.30
C TYR A 113 10.75 11.78 -9.93
N THR A 114 10.38 10.81 -9.09
CA THR A 114 9.48 9.72 -9.50
C THR A 114 8.17 9.98 -8.79
N ILE A 115 7.17 10.46 -9.53
CA ILE A 115 5.82 10.69 -9.03
C ILE A 115 5.03 9.43 -9.35
N VAL A 116 4.48 8.81 -8.32
CA VAL A 116 3.52 7.72 -8.49
C VAL A 116 2.15 8.39 -8.45
N ASP A 117 1.58 8.65 -9.62
CA ASP A 117 0.23 9.19 -9.72
C ASP A 117 -0.76 8.06 -9.38
N VAL A 118 -1.30 8.10 -8.17
CA VAL A 118 -2.29 7.14 -7.65
C VAL A 118 -3.63 7.85 -7.55
N THR A 119 -4.46 7.75 -8.57
CA THR A 119 -5.83 8.25 -8.53
C THR A 119 -6.78 7.12 -8.14
N GLU A 120 -6.76 6.72 -6.87
CA GLU A 120 -7.86 5.92 -6.32
C GLU A 120 -9.08 6.81 -6.14
N SER A 121 -9.97 6.80 -7.12
CA SER A 121 -11.32 7.33 -6.92
C SER A 121 -12.04 6.41 -5.95
N LEU A 122 -12.47 6.96 -4.81
CA LEU A 122 -13.35 6.25 -3.87
C LEU A 122 -14.59 5.81 -4.65
N ILE A 123 -14.74 4.50 -4.84
CA ILE A 123 -15.97 3.95 -5.39
C ILE A 123 -17.06 4.28 -4.37
N GLU A 124 -18.09 5.02 -4.79
CA GLU A 124 -19.17 5.42 -3.90
C GLU A 124 -19.78 4.18 -3.26
N ARG A 125 -19.55 4.00 -1.96
CA ARG A 125 -20.17 2.91 -1.22
C ARG A 125 -21.68 3.17 -1.29
N PRO A 126 -22.49 2.23 -1.83
CA PRO A 126 -23.94 2.39 -1.83
C PRO A 126 -24.41 2.77 -0.43
N LYS A 127 -25.05 3.93 -0.32
CA LYS A 127 -25.52 4.46 0.96
C LYS A 127 -26.46 3.40 1.54
N LYS A 128 -26.21 2.96 2.78
CA LYS A 128 -27.11 2.01 3.45
C LYS A 128 -28.47 2.68 3.61
N ASN A 129 -29.42 2.33 2.76
CA ASN A 129 -30.80 2.71 2.93
C ASN A 129 -31.38 1.85 4.07
N ARG A 130 -32.10 2.48 5.01
CA ARG A 130 -32.68 1.82 6.20
C ARG A 130 -33.76 0.77 5.88
N SER A 131 -34.13 0.60 4.60
CA SER A 131 -35.07 -0.40 4.11
C SER A 131 -34.29 -1.53 3.40
N ALA A 132 -34.33 -2.79 3.76
CA ALA A 132 -35.17 -3.50 4.70
C ALA A 132 -34.45 -4.79 5.10
N PHE A 133 -34.17 -4.96 6.39
CA PHE A 133 -34.06 -6.26 7.04
C PHE A 133 -34.51 -6.08 8.48
N THR A 134 -35.82 -5.95 8.68
CA THR A 134 -36.40 -6.21 10.00
C THR A 134 -36.29 -7.72 10.20
N ALA A 135 -35.36 -8.16 11.05
CA ALA A 135 -35.39 -9.54 11.53
C ALA A 135 -36.69 -9.70 12.34
N ALA A 136 -37.71 -10.30 11.74
CA ALA A 136 -38.94 -10.61 12.44
C ALA A 136 -38.60 -11.50 13.64
N ARG A 137 -38.93 -11.02 14.84
CA ARG A 137 -38.81 -11.81 16.07
C ARG A 137 -39.79 -12.96 15.93
N LYS A 138 -39.30 -14.21 15.91
CA LYS A 138 -40.15 -15.41 15.91
C LYS A 138 -40.98 -15.37 17.20
N SER A 139 -42.28 -15.11 17.11
CA SER A 139 -43.19 -15.35 18.22
C SER A 139 -43.25 -16.85 18.46
N GLY A 140 -42.93 -17.28 19.68
CA GLY A 140 -43.12 -18.66 20.11
C GLY A 140 -44.57 -19.05 19.86
N THR A 141 -44.76 -20.12 19.10
CA THR A 141 -46.07 -20.75 18.93
C THR A 141 -46.23 -21.80 20.04
N LEU A 142 -47.47 -21.84 20.54
CA LEU A 142 -48.06 -22.61 21.65
C LEU A 142 -47.40 -23.95 22.00
#